data_AF-A0A8S3D9L3-F1
#
_entry.id   AF-A0A8S3D9L3-F1
#
_cell.length_a   1.000
_cell.length_b   1.000
_cell.length_c   1.000
_cell.angle_alpha   90.00
_cell.angle_beta   90.00
_cell.angle_gamma   90.00
#
_symmetry.space_group_name_H-M   'P 1'
#
loop_
_entity.id
_entity.type
_entity.pdbx_description
1 polymer ?
#
loop_
_entity_poly.entity_id
_entity_poly.type
_entity_poly.pdbx_seq_one_letter_code
_entity_poly.pdbx_strand_id
1 'polypeptide(L)' 'MKQSIIQYIPSCLPCQQYNISRTKKPGRLQPIPPPEGPFQLIGMDYCGP' A
#
# COMPACT_ATOMS: atom_id res chain seq x y z
N MET A 1 -12.53 29.45 8.23
CA MET A 1 -13.21 28.57 7.25
C MET A 1 -12.34 27.42 6.78
N LYS A 2 -11.18 27.66 6.13
CA LYS A 2 -10.29 26.56 5.63
C LYS A 2 -9.89 25.55 6.71
N GLN A 3 -9.57 26.01 7.92
CA GLN A 3 -9.15 25.15 9.02
C GLN A 3 -10.21 24.11 9.41
N SER A 4 -11.47 24.55 9.52
CA SER A 4 -12.60 23.68 9.87
C SER A 4 -12.84 22.62 8.79
N ILE A 5 -12.66 22.97 7.52
CA ILE A 5 -12.75 22.02 6.39
C ILE A 5 -11.64 20.97 6.49
N ILE A 6 -10.39 21.41 6.74
CA ILE A 6 -9.24 20.51 6.91
C ILE A 6 -9.46 19.55 8.09
N GLN A 7 -10.08 20.00 9.17
CA GLN A 7 -10.40 19.17 10.34
C GLN A 7 -11.57 18.21 10.09
N TYR A 8 -12.55 18.62 9.28
CA TYR A 8 -13.73 17.80 8.98
C TYR A 8 -13.41 16.64 8.03
N ILE A 9 -12.59 16.86 6.99
CA ILE A 9 -12.27 15.84 5.98
C ILE A 9 -11.77 14.51 6.58
N PRO A 10 -10.88 14.50 7.59
CA PRO A 10 -10.50 13.29 8.32
C PRO A 10 -11.66 12.51 8.96
N SER A 11 -12.71 13.20 9.40
CA SER A 11 -13.89 12.60 10.04
C SER A 11 -14.96 12.07 9.05
N CYS A 12 -14.89 12.47 7.78
CA CYS A 12 -15.84 12.07 6.75
C CYS A 12 -15.55 10.63 6.27
N LEU A 13 -16.31 9.65 6.75
CA LEU A 13 -16.13 8.23 6.37
C LEU A 13 -16.24 7.98 4.85
N PRO A 14 -17.24 8.51 4.11
CA PRO A 14 -17.29 8.33 2.66
C PRO A 14 -16.07 8.93 1.96
N CYS A 15 -15.59 10.09 2.42
CA CYS A 15 -14.41 10.74 1.85
C CYS A 15 -13.15 9.88 2.02
N GLN A 16 -12.99 9.20 3.16
CA GLN A 16 -11.86 8.30 3.41
C GLN A 16 -11.91 7.04 2.55
N GLN A 17 -13.11 6.54 2.24
CA GLN A 17 -13.30 5.30 1.48
C GLN A 17 -13.12 5.48 -0.03
N TYR A 18 -13.63 6.59 -0.59
CA TYR A 18 -13.72 6.77 -2.04
C TYR A 18 -12.64 7.69 -2.62
N ASN A 19 -12.04 8.58 -1.82
CA ASN A 19 -11.00 9.46 -2.34
C ASN A 19 -9.67 8.71 -2.45
N ILE A 20 -9.04 8.81 -3.62
CA ILE A 20 -7.73 8.23 -3.86
C ILE A 20 -6.69 8.96 -3.00
N SER A 21 -6.01 8.19 -2.13
CA SER A 21 -4.84 8.69 -1.42
C SER A 21 -3.69 8.96 -2.39
N ARG A 22 -3.22 10.21 -2.43
CA ARG A 22 -2.08 10.63 -3.28
C ARG A 22 -0.76 10.64 -2.52
N THR A 23 -0.76 10.29 -1.24
CA THR A 23 0.47 10.16 -0.47
C THR A 23 1.20 8.91 -0.93
N LYS A 24 2.34 9.11 -1.60
CA LYS A 24 3.25 8.00 -1.94
C LYS A 24 3.66 7.31 -0.64
N LYS A 25 3.63 5.98 -0.61
CA LYS A 25 4.23 5.23 0.49
C LYS A 25 5.72 5.60 0.53
N PRO A 26 6.23 6.11 1.66
CA PRO A 26 7.64 6.44 1.78
C PRO A 26 8.49 5.16 1.76
N GLY A 27 9.67 5.22 1.15
CA GLY A 27 10.70 4.18 1.27
C GLY A 27 11.03 3.44 -0.03
N ARG A 28 12.14 2.70 0.03
CA ARG A 28 12.55 1.73 -1.00
C ARG A 28 11.94 0.37 -0.65
N LEU A 29 11.75 -0.48 -1.64
CA LEU A 29 11.47 -1.89 -1.40
C LEU A 29 12.62 -2.47 -0.54
N GLN A 30 12.28 -3.27 0.46
CA GLN A 30 13.24 -4.00 1.29
C GLN A 30 13.45 -5.37 0.65
N PRO A 31 14.54 -5.60 -0.10
CA PRO A 31 14.77 -6.87 -0.76
C PRO A 31 15.06 -7.97 0.26
N ILE A 32 14.57 -9.17 -0.03
CA ILE A 32 14.89 -10.39 0.73
C ILE A 32 16.19 -10.96 0.14
N PRO A 33 17.14 -11.46 0.96
CA PRO A 33 18.34 -12.10 0.44
C PRO A 33 17.99 -13.31 -0.44
N PRO A 34 18.81 -13.62 -1.47
CA PRO A 34 18.58 -14.79 -2.32
C PRO A 34 18.79 -16.10 -1.53
N PRO A 35 18.13 -17.19 -1.91
CA PRO A 35 18.42 -18.51 -1.37
C PRO A 35 19.86 -18.94 -1.70
N GLU A 36 20.49 -19.69 -0.80
CA GLU A 36 21.87 -20.17 -0.90
C GLU A 36 22.01 -21.47 -1.70
N GLY A 37 20.90 -22.16 -1.94
CA GLY A 37 20.88 -23.47 -2.59
C GLY A 37 19.61 -23.75 -3.36
N PRO A 38 19.63 -24.78 -4.22
CA PRO A 38 18.47 -25.16 -5.01
C PRO A 38 17.31 -25.58 -4.10
N PHE A 39 16.07 -25.28 -4.53
CA PHE A 39 14.83 -25.66 -3.85
C PHE A 39 14.59 -25.05 -2.45
N GLN A 40 15.41 -24.10 -1.97
CA GLN A 40 15.18 -23.43 -0.68
C GLN A 40 14.01 -22.42 -0.70
N LEU A 41 13.69 -21.86 -1.87
CA LEU A 41 12.56 -20.96 -2.06
C LEU A 41 11.87 -21.31 -3.38
N ILE A 42 10.57 -21.57 -3.33
CA ILE A 42 9.73 -21.82 -4.51
C ILE A 42 8.62 -20.77 -4.50
N GLY A 43 8.69 -19.82 -5.43
CA GLY A 43 7.59 -18.90 -5.72
C GLY A 43 6.62 -19.60 -6.67
N MET A 44 5.35 -19.67 -6.27
CA MET A 44 4.27 -20.17 -7.12
C MET A 44 3.21 -19.08 -7.23
N ASP A 45 2.68 -18.92 -8.42
CA ASP A 45 1.55 -18.03 -8.68
C ASP A 45 0.59 -18.72 -9.64
N TYR A 46 -0.69 -18.38 -9.54
CA TYR A 46 -1.69 -18.84 -10.49
C TYR A 46 -1.76 -17.87 -11.66
N CYS A 47 -1.97 -18.39 -12.86
CA CYS A 47 -2.26 -17.60 -14.05
C CYS A 47 -3.53 -18.12 -14.70
N GLY A 48 -4.60 -17.33 -14.69
CA GLY A 48 -5.88 -17.66 -15.30
C GLY A 48 -7.08 -17.08 -14.53
N PRO A 49 -8.31 -17.34 -14.99
CA PRO A 49 -9.47 -17.28 -14.10
C PRO A 49 -9.38 -18.35 -13.00
#